data_AF-A0AA88L4K5-F1
#
_entry.id   AF-A0AA88L4K5-F1
#
_cell.length_a   1.000
_cell.length_b   1.000
_cell.length_c   1.000
_cell.angle_alpha   90.00
_cell.angle_beta   90.00
_cell.angle_gamma   90.00
#
_symmetry.space_group_name_H-M   'P 1'
#
loop_
_entity.id
_entity.type
_entity.pdbx_description
1 polymer ?
#
loop_
_entity_poly.entity_id
_entity_poly.type
_entity_poly.pdbx_seq_one_letter_code
_entity_poly.pdbx_strand_id
1 'polypeptide(L)'
;MRINNSCINNGRSNNAGRDIEDFLMNNNDLCLLTPKDLPTHLNHNTGQYSTIDLVFSSPHIAPTTKVTSLKNTILYSDHLPAMIELNGCNNIQANNIAHKFKLKKTDWKTFSTALKNVHIEEQLKEVSSSEEKIKIFQTILMDVVDKVVPKINTHKLNHKVTKWWNETCTKAKQDLKDAKSNYERLPTFHGYVEYQRKAAEFKKTGIAAKRESWIIFLNKLDFRVPASRVYSTVKSLISGSRKDQTNPPITYKNSTLLTDQEIAEAAVSLLDSVIGVPDPLSDCEIEVKAKVKRFSKSHRSVAYNQPFFTQEIEKVINHLPLTAPGEDMIFTQFVKALPKNWVAALLNIINELWNEGQFPKIWKDGVVVLIPKVGKDKSKPENYRTITLLPVLGKIYERLVKQRMNQVIELNRGLKNIQCGFRRNRNTKDVMLMFINDAVYALENKKVLLMAFLDVVLAFESMVDRHILEAIMAAAVKGQLLEFSDSFLEDEFYDNPHSAMESILLHDVTCITRDLKAKVGQDRSYSLEVMGHHRFGIINENGAKLFSFTKGNDLLIS
;
A
#
# COMPACT_ATOMS: atom_id res chain seq x y z
N MET A 1 -26.68 -32.09 -17.04
CA MET A 1 -25.83 -33.30 -17.01
C MET A 1 -25.75 -33.75 -15.55
N ARG A 2 -26.48 -34.80 -15.15
CA ARG A 2 -26.52 -35.28 -13.76
C ARG A 2 -25.16 -35.91 -13.43
N ILE A 3 -24.35 -35.26 -12.59
CA ILE A 3 -23.04 -35.77 -12.17
C ILE A 3 -23.29 -36.84 -11.09
N ASN A 4 -22.65 -38.01 -11.26
CA ASN A 4 -22.81 -39.20 -10.42
C ASN A 4 -22.48 -38.92 -8.95
N ASN A 5 -23.49 -38.86 -8.08
CA ASN A 5 -23.35 -38.80 -6.62
C ASN A 5 -23.12 -40.18 -5.95
N SER A 6 -22.70 -41.20 -6.69
CA SER A 6 -22.55 -42.57 -6.16
C SER A 6 -21.23 -42.84 -5.41
N CYS A 7 -20.49 -41.80 -5.00
CA CYS A 7 -19.10 -41.94 -4.51
C CYS A 7 -18.96 -42.32 -3.03
N ILE A 8 -20.06 -42.37 -2.25
CA ILE A 8 -20.01 -42.63 -0.80
C ILE A 8 -20.17 -44.12 -0.44
N ASN A 9 -20.38 -45.01 -1.42
CA ASN A 9 -20.77 -46.39 -1.12
C ASN A 9 -19.59 -47.40 -1.18
N ASN A 10 -18.95 -47.59 -0.02
CA ASN A 10 -18.34 -48.86 0.38
C ASN A 10 -19.11 -49.45 1.58
N GLY A 11 -20.35 -49.88 1.33
CA GLY A 11 -21.01 -50.97 2.07
C GLY A 11 -21.64 -50.68 3.44
N ARG A 12 -21.36 -49.57 4.13
CA ARG A 12 -22.07 -49.18 5.37
C ARG A 12 -22.23 -47.66 5.49
N SER A 13 -23.47 -47.16 5.38
CA SER A 13 -23.81 -45.76 5.66
C SER A 13 -23.91 -45.51 7.17
N ASN A 14 -23.26 -44.47 7.69
CA ASN A 14 -23.50 -43.96 9.04
C ASN A 14 -24.38 -42.69 8.98
N ASN A 15 -24.87 -42.22 10.15
CA ASN A 15 -25.73 -41.04 10.20
C ASN A 15 -25.04 -39.80 9.62
N ALA A 16 -23.77 -39.56 9.98
CA ALA A 16 -23.02 -38.41 9.47
C ALA A 16 -22.87 -38.39 7.94
N GLY A 17 -22.68 -39.55 7.30
CA GLY A 17 -22.61 -39.67 5.85
C GLY A 17 -23.95 -39.36 5.17
N ARG A 18 -25.07 -39.78 5.78
CA ARG A 18 -26.42 -39.46 5.31
C ARG A 18 -26.73 -37.97 5.46
N ASP A 19 -26.35 -37.35 6.57
CA ASP A 19 -26.53 -35.91 6.79
C ASP A 19 -25.78 -35.08 5.73
N ILE A 20 -24.56 -35.50 5.34
CA ILE A 20 -23.79 -34.87 4.27
C ILE A 20 -24.45 -35.09 2.91
N GLU A 21 -24.94 -36.30 2.63
CA GLU A 21 -25.66 -36.62 1.39
C GLU A 21 -26.94 -35.76 1.26
N ASP A 22 -27.76 -35.69 2.31
CA ASP A 22 -28.96 -34.86 2.38
C ASP A 22 -28.62 -33.37 2.21
N PHE A 23 -27.54 -32.91 2.82
CA PHE A 23 -27.08 -31.53 2.66
C PHE A 23 -26.67 -31.22 1.22
N LEU A 24 -25.99 -32.14 0.52
CA LEU A 24 -25.59 -31.99 -0.88
C LEU A 24 -26.77 -32.10 -1.84
N MET A 25 -27.78 -32.92 -1.53
CA MET A 25 -29.01 -33.01 -2.33
C MET A 25 -29.86 -31.74 -2.21
N ASN A 26 -29.81 -31.05 -1.06
CA ASN A 26 -30.57 -29.84 -0.82
C ASN A 26 -29.82 -28.54 -1.19
N ASN A 27 -28.51 -28.58 -1.43
CA ASN A 27 -27.70 -27.42 -1.82
C ASN A 27 -27.02 -27.65 -3.18
N ASN A 28 -27.49 -26.97 -4.22
CA ASN A 28 -26.94 -27.08 -5.58
C ASN A 28 -25.58 -26.38 -5.75
N ASP A 29 -25.10 -25.64 -4.74
CA ASP A 29 -23.90 -24.81 -4.81
C ASP A 29 -22.60 -25.55 -4.43
N LEU A 30 -22.69 -26.85 -4.14
CA LEU A 30 -21.56 -27.68 -3.72
C LEU A 30 -21.50 -29.00 -4.49
N CYS A 31 -20.31 -29.36 -4.93
CA CYS A 31 -19.99 -30.60 -5.64
C CYS A 31 -18.94 -31.40 -4.86
N LEU A 32 -19.17 -32.70 -4.69
CA LEU A 32 -18.16 -33.62 -4.15
C LEU A 32 -17.14 -33.96 -5.25
N LEU A 33 -15.88 -33.60 -5.02
CA LEU A 33 -14.78 -33.83 -5.96
C LEU A 33 -13.95 -35.07 -5.64
N THR A 34 -14.06 -35.60 -4.42
CA THR A 34 -13.29 -36.79 -4.02
C THR A 34 -13.68 -37.98 -4.89
N PRO A 35 -12.74 -38.57 -5.65
CA PRO A 35 -13.00 -39.78 -6.41
C PRO A 35 -13.37 -40.92 -5.47
N LYS A 36 -14.21 -41.83 -5.97
CA LYS A 36 -14.51 -43.09 -5.28
C LYS A 36 -13.19 -43.84 -5.02
N ASP A 37 -13.02 -44.34 -3.80
CA ASP A 37 -11.85 -45.12 -3.35
C ASP A 37 -10.53 -44.34 -3.30
N LEU A 38 -10.56 -42.99 -3.24
CA LEU A 38 -9.35 -42.21 -3.01
C LEU A 38 -8.83 -42.46 -1.58
N PRO A 39 -7.63 -43.03 -1.37
CA PRO A 39 -7.19 -43.36 -0.03
C PRO A 39 -6.71 -42.09 0.68
N THR A 40 -7.44 -41.70 1.72
CA THR A 40 -7.11 -40.54 2.56
C THR A 40 -6.82 -40.93 4.01
N HIS A 41 -7.01 -42.21 4.36
CA HIS A 41 -6.67 -42.74 5.67
C HIS A 41 -6.19 -44.20 5.55
N LEU A 42 -5.22 -44.59 6.37
CA LEU A 42 -4.72 -45.96 6.48
C LEU A 42 -5.08 -46.53 7.85
N ASN A 43 -5.89 -47.58 7.88
CA ASN A 43 -6.16 -48.29 9.13
C ASN A 43 -4.97 -49.19 9.49
N HIS A 44 -4.24 -48.84 10.55
CA HIS A 44 -3.04 -49.57 10.98
C HIS A 44 -3.32 -50.99 11.51
N ASN A 45 -4.56 -51.31 11.88
CA ASN A 45 -4.94 -52.62 12.40
C ASN A 45 -5.30 -53.60 11.27
N THR A 46 -5.93 -53.10 10.19
CA THR A 46 -6.39 -53.94 9.07
C THR A 46 -5.50 -53.81 7.83
N GLY A 47 -4.63 -52.81 7.76
CA GLY A 47 -3.83 -52.50 6.57
C GLY A 47 -4.64 -51.96 5.39
N GLN A 48 -5.94 -51.72 5.57
CA GLN A 48 -6.83 -51.26 4.52
C GLN A 48 -6.87 -49.74 4.46
N TYR A 49 -6.97 -49.23 3.24
CA TYR A 49 -7.17 -47.81 3.00
C TYR A 49 -8.66 -47.45 3.00
N SER A 50 -8.98 -46.27 3.50
CA SER A 50 -10.32 -45.72 3.51
C SER A 50 -10.33 -44.26 3.02
N THR A 51 -11.46 -43.83 2.48
CA THR A 51 -11.71 -42.45 2.06
C THR A 51 -12.53 -41.75 3.14
N ILE A 52 -11.87 -41.05 4.05
CA ILE A 52 -12.54 -40.33 5.15
C ILE A 52 -12.52 -38.82 4.90
N ASP A 53 -11.43 -38.30 4.33
CA ASP A 53 -11.32 -36.88 3.98
C ASP A 53 -12.01 -36.61 2.62
N LEU A 54 -13.06 -35.78 2.66
CA LEU A 54 -13.84 -35.37 1.50
C LEU A 54 -13.46 -33.95 1.05
N VAL A 55 -13.42 -33.73 -0.26
CA VAL A 55 -13.11 -32.47 -0.91
C VAL A 55 -14.34 -32.00 -1.67
N PHE A 56 -14.76 -30.77 -1.37
CA PHE A 56 -15.90 -30.13 -2.02
C PHE A 56 -15.46 -28.88 -2.77
N SER A 57 -16.19 -28.53 -3.83
CA SER A 57 -16.00 -27.26 -4.54
C SER A 57 -17.33 -26.69 -5.00
N SER A 58 -17.33 -25.43 -5.44
CA SER A 58 -18.45 -24.90 -6.20
C SER A 58 -18.55 -25.59 -7.58
N PRO A 59 -19.74 -25.64 -8.19
CA PRO A 59 -19.94 -26.19 -9.53
C PRO A 59 -19.08 -25.53 -10.61
N HIS A 60 -18.74 -24.24 -10.43
CA HIS A 60 -17.98 -23.45 -11.41
C HIS A 60 -16.52 -23.90 -11.54
N ILE A 61 -15.89 -24.35 -10.45
CA ILE A 61 -14.48 -24.79 -10.45
C ILE A 61 -14.34 -26.31 -10.44
N ALA A 62 -15.44 -27.05 -10.24
CA ALA A 62 -15.42 -28.51 -10.21
C ALA A 62 -14.79 -29.15 -11.47
N PRO A 63 -15.11 -28.71 -12.71
CA PRO A 63 -14.57 -29.31 -13.93
C PRO A 63 -13.06 -29.10 -14.10
N THR A 64 -12.54 -28.03 -13.50
CA THR A 64 -11.14 -27.64 -13.58
C THR A 64 -10.32 -28.17 -12.41
N THR A 65 -10.95 -28.77 -11.40
CA THR A 65 -10.28 -29.27 -10.20
C THR A 65 -9.99 -30.77 -10.31
N LYS A 66 -8.75 -31.17 -9.98
CA LYS A 66 -8.34 -32.57 -9.87
C LYS A 66 -7.88 -32.87 -8.45
N VAL A 67 -8.41 -33.93 -7.85
CA VAL A 67 -8.02 -34.39 -6.51
C VAL A 67 -7.24 -35.69 -6.61
N THR A 68 -6.06 -35.74 -5.99
CA THR A 68 -5.20 -36.94 -5.93
C THR A 68 -4.72 -37.19 -4.50
N SER A 69 -4.34 -38.43 -4.17
CA SER A 69 -3.81 -38.79 -2.85
C SER A 69 -2.30 -38.98 -2.91
N LEU A 70 -1.59 -38.39 -1.96
CA LEU A 70 -0.14 -38.48 -1.85
C LEU A 70 0.28 -39.68 -1.00
N LYS A 71 -0.08 -40.91 -1.43
CA LYS A 71 0.15 -42.18 -0.71
C LYS A 71 1.61 -42.39 -0.26
N ASN A 72 2.56 -41.84 -1.00
CA ASN A 72 4.00 -42.00 -0.76
C ASN A 72 4.58 -40.97 0.21
N THR A 73 3.76 -40.05 0.74
CA THR A 73 4.21 -39.04 1.70
C THR A 73 4.11 -39.56 3.11
N ILE A 74 5.24 -39.60 3.81
CA ILE A 74 5.33 -40.02 5.21
C ILE A 74 5.07 -38.80 6.10
N LEU A 75 3.97 -38.86 6.87
CA LEU A 75 3.56 -37.84 7.84
C LEU A 75 3.44 -38.41 9.26
N TYR A 76 3.23 -37.51 10.23
CA TYR A 76 2.99 -37.86 11.64
C TYR A 76 1.56 -38.37 11.93
N SER A 77 0.75 -38.63 10.89
CA SER A 77 -0.67 -38.96 10.99
C SER A 77 -0.99 -40.20 10.14
N ASP A 78 -2.00 -40.92 10.61
CA ASP A 78 -2.80 -41.96 9.96
C ASP A 78 -3.61 -41.45 8.74
N HIS A 79 -3.78 -40.14 8.58
CA HIS A 79 -4.32 -39.49 7.39
C HIS A 79 -3.25 -39.29 6.31
N LEU A 80 -3.64 -39.58 5.06
CA LEU A 80 -2.88 -39.34 3.85
C LEU A 80 -3.31 -38.00 3.23
N PRO A 81 -2.39 -37.13 2.81
CA PRO A 81 -2.75 -35.86 2.21
C PRO A 81 -3.48 -36.03 0.87
N ALA A 82 -4.57 -35.30 0.71
CA ALA A 82 -5.16 -35.04 -0.59
C ALA A 82 -4.50 -33.80 -1.23
N MET A 83 -4.05 -33.93 -2.47
CA MET A 83 -3.56 -32.84 -3.30
C MET A 83 -4.66 -32.41 -4.26
N ILE A 84 -4.98 -31.11 -4.23
CA ILE A 84 -6.00 -30.49 -5.07
C ILE A 84 -5.28 -29.61 -6.10
N GLU A 85 -5.42 -29.94 -7.38
CA GLU A 85 -4.88 -29.19 -8.51
C GLU A 85 -6.01 -28.45 -9.22
N LEU A 86 -5.89 -27.13 -9.38
CA LEU A 86 -6.85 -26.29 -10.08
C LEU A 86 -6.28 -25.91 -11.45
N ASN A 87 -6.82 -26.49 -12.53
CA ASN A 87 -6.36 -26.33 -13.91
C ASN A 87 -7.23 -25.30 -14.64
N GLY A 88 -6.66 -24.18 -15.10
CA GLY A 88 -7.43 -23.17 -15.84
C GLY A 88 -7.80 -21.93 -15.04
N CYS A 89 -7.18 -21.73 -13.87
CA CYS A 89 -6.80 -20.36 -13.54
C CYS A 89 -5.89 -19.91 -14.68
N ASN A 90 -6.38 -19.03 -15.56
CA ASN A 90 -5.49 -18.24 -16.38
C ASN A 90 -4.36 -17.82 -15.44
N ASN A 91 -3.12 -18.07 -15.85
CA ASN A 91 -2.03 -17.34 -15.24
C ASN A 91 -2.48 -15.89 -15.36
N ILE A 92 -2.99 -15.30 -14.27
CA ILE A 92 -2.86 -13.88 -14.06
C ILE A 92 -1.36 -13.76 -14.29
N GLN A 93 -0.99 -13.26 -15.47
CA GLN A 93 0.39 -12.89 -15.71
C GLN A 93 0.65 -12.02 -14.51
N ALA A 94 1.42 -12.54 -13.57
CA ALA A 94 1.74 -11.79 -12.37
C ALA A 94 2.45 -10.60 -12.95
N ASN A 95 1.73 -9.48 -13.10
CA ASN A 95 2.13 -8.36 -13.94
C ASN A 95 3.59 -8.12 -13.59
N ASN A 96 4.42 -8.28 -14.62
CA ASN A 96 5.86 -8.51 -14.51
C ASN A 96 6.38 -7.70 -13.34
N ILE A 97 6.79 -8.42 -12.31
CA ILE A 97 6.93 -7.83 -10.99
C ILE A 97 7.96 -6.71 -11.08
N ALA A 98 7.45 -5.47 -10.98
CA ALA A 98 8.23 -4.25 -10.86
C ALA A 98 9.41 -4.54 -9.94
N HIS A 99 10.62 -4.39 -10.48
CA HIS A 99 11.84 -4.84 -9.85
C HIS A 99 11.95 -4.30 -8.42
N LYS A 100 11.69 -5.15 -7.40
CA LYS A 100 11.89 -4.74 -6.01
C LYS A 100 13.38 -4.74 -5.74
N PHE A 101 13.98 -3.59 -5.48
CA PHE A 101 15.42 -3.47 -5.19
C PHE A 101 15.79 -4.13 -3.83
N LYS A 102 16.94 -4.81 -3.74
CA LYS A 102 17.49 -5.37 -2.49
C LYS A 102 18.24 -4.30 -1.69
N LEU A 103 17.54 -3.25 -1.27
CA LEU A 103 18.12 -2.07 -0.59
C LEU A 103 19.01 -2.38 0.63
N LYS A 104 18.73 -3.48 1.35
CA LYS A 104 19.53 -3.90 2.52
C LYS A 104 20.86 -4.57 2.16
N LYS A 105 21.00 -5.09 0.94
CA LYS A 105 22.21 -5.76 0.44
C LYS A 105 23.00 -4.88 -0.53
N THR A 106 22.53 -3.68 -0.81
CA THR A 106 23.19 -2.73 -1.70
C THR A 106 24.49 -2.24 -1.07
N ASP A 107 25.56 -2.24 -1.85
CA ASP A 107 26.80 -1.56 -1.49
C ASP A 107 26.71 -0.06 -1.82
N TRP A 108 26.39 0.71 -0.79
CA TRP A 108 26.24 2.17 -0.90
C TRP A 108 27.55 2.89 -1.23
N LYS A 109 28.72 2.31 -0.96
CA LYS A 109 30.01 2.91 -1.32
C LYS A 109 30.22 2.82 -2.82
N THR A 110 30.01 1.63 -3.39
CA THR A 110 30.08 1.42 -4.85
C THR A 110 29.07 2.31 -5.58
N PHE A 111 27.84 2.39 -5.08
CA PHE A 111 26.80 3.28 -5.61
C PHE A 111 27.23 4.76 -5.60
N SER A 112 27.71 5.26 -4.47
CA SER A 112 28.14 6.66 -4.34
C SER A 112 29.35 6.98 -5.24
N THR A 113 30.30 6.04 -5.37
CA THR A 113 31.44 6.18 -6.28
C THR A 113 31.01 6.21 -7.74
N ALA A 114 30.08 5.33 -8.14
CA ALA A 114 29.55 5.31 -9.52
C ALA A 114 28.91 6.67 -9.89
N LEU A 115 28.10 7.23 -8.98
CA LEU A 115 27.51 8.56 -9.17
C LEU A 115 28.55 9.68 -9.17
N LYS A 116 29.58 9.58 -8.33
CA LYS A 116 30.64 10.60 -8.24
C LYS A 116 31.39 10.76 -9.56
N ASN A 117 31.52 9.69 -10.34
CA ASN A 117 32.17 9.69 -11.65
C ASN A 117 31.30 10.32 -12.75
N VAL A 118 30.03 10.61 -12.48
CA VAL A 118 29.12 11.29 -13.42
C VAL A 118 29.25 12.80 -13.26
N HIS A 119 29.55 13.50 -14.37
CA HIS A 119 29.66 14.96 -14.44
C HIS A 119 28.27 15.61 -14.55
N ILE A 120 27.43 15.41 -13.52
CA ILE A 120 26.01 15.82 -13.55
C ILE A 120 25.82 17.32 -13.80
N GLU A 121 26.69 18.18 -13.28
CA GLU A 121 26.59 19.63 -13.49
C GLU A 121 26.74 20.02 -14.96
N GLU A 122 27.61 19.35 -15.73
CA GLU A 122 27.78 19.61 -17.16
C GLU A 122 26.54 19.21 -17.96
N GLN A 123 25.90 18.09 -17.59
CA GLN A 123 24.67 17.61 -18.22
C GLN A 123 23.47 18.54 -17.98
N LEU A 124 23.50 19.35 -16.92
CA LEU A 124 22.41 20.25 -16.56
C LEU A 124 22.63 21.71 -17.03
N LYS A 125 23.85 22.09 -17.43
CA LYS A 125 24.21 23.48 -17.79
C LYS A 125 23.47 24.02 -19.01
N GLU A 126 23.22 23.17 -20.02
CA GLU A 126 22.61 23.58 -21.29
C GLU A 126 21.07 23.54 -21.26
N VAL A 127 20.49 23.03 -20.17
CA VAL A 127 19.04 22.85 -20.04
C VAL A 127 18.43 24.13 -19.46
N SER A 128 17.46 24.71 -20.18
CA SER A 128 16.83 25.97 -19.73
C SER A 128 15.69 25.74 -18.74
N SER A 129 14.95 24.64 -18.86
CA SER A 129 13.78 24.34 -18.02
C SER A 129 14.13 23.60 -16.74
N SER A 130 13.66 24.11 -15.59
CA SER A 130 13.80 23.46 -14.28
C SER A 130 13.18 22.05 -14.26
N GLU A 131 12.05 21.82 -14.93
CA GLU A 131 11.42 20.49 -15.00
C GLU A 131 12.23 19.49 -15.82
N GLU A 132 12.84 19.94 -16.92
CA GLU A 132 13.67 19.08 -17.76
C GLU A 132 14.96 18.68 -17.02
N LYS A 133 15.55 19.60 -16.24
CA LYS A 133 16.67 19.29 -15.34
C LYS A 133 16.30 18.20 -14.32
N ILE A 134 15.09 18.24 -13.76
CA ILE A 134 14.60 17.19 -12.84
C ILE A 134 14.51 15.85 -13.56
N LYS A 135 13.92 15.80 -14.76
CA LYS A 135 13.80 14.57 -15.55
C LYS A 135 15.16 13.96 -15.88
N ILE A 136 16.12 14.78 -16.29
CA ILE A 136 17.50 14.35 -16.58
C ILE A 136 18.17 13.83 -15.31
N PHE A 137 18.04 14.55 -14.19
CA PHE A 137 18.57 14.12 -12.89
C PHE A 137 18.01 12.75 -12.48
N GLN A 138 16.70 12.56 -12.57
CA GLN A 138 16.02 11.30 -12.23
C GLN A 138 16.46 10.16 -13.16
N THR A 139 16.54 10.42 -14.47
CA THR A 139 16.92 9.43 -15.48
C THR A 139 18.34 8.91 -15.26
N ILE A 140 19.31 9.81 -15.07
CA ILE A 140 20.71 9.44 -14.82
C ILE A 140 20.84 8.70 -13.48
N LEU A 141 20.12 9.15 -12.45
CA LEU A 141 20.11 8.47 -11.16
C LEU A 141 19.61 7.03 -11.29
N MET A 142 18.51 6.84 -12.02
CA MET A 142 17.89 5.53 -12.20
C MET A 142 18.73 4.60 -13.09
N ASP A 143 19.43 5.11 -14.10
CA ASP A 143 20.38 4.32 -14.89
C ASP A 143 21.52 3.75 -14.02
N VAL A 144 22.06 4.56 -13.11
CA VAL A 144 23.07 4.08 -12.15
C VAL A 144 22.47 3.09 -11.14
N VAL A 145 21.25 3.35 -10.66
CA VAL A 145 20.52 2.43 -9.77
C VAL A 145 20.34 1.07 -10.45
N ASP A 146 19.93 1.03 -11.71
CA ASP A 146 19.68 -0.20 -12.44
C ASP A 146 20.95 -1.03 -12.67
N LYS A 147 22.10 -0.37 -12.81
CA LYS A 147 23.41 -1.02 -12.97
C LYS A 147 23.99 -1.54 -11.66
N VAL A 148 23.83 -0.79 -10.55
CA VAL A 148 24.53 -1.07 -9.29
C VAL A 148 23.65 -1.79 -8.27
N VAL A 149 22.36 -1.51 -8.22
CA VAL A 149 21.48 -1.96 -7.14
C VAL A 149 20.92 -3.34 -7.45
N PRO A 150 21.21 -4.37 -6.63
CA PRO A 150 20.77 -5.72 -6.92
C PRO A 150 19.24 -5.84 -6.82
N LYS A 151 18.61 -6.43 -7.84
CA LYS A 151 17.15 -6.63 -7.90
C LYS A 151 16.71 -7.91 -7.17
N ILE A 152 15.49 -7.92 -6.63
CA ILE A 152 14.85 -9.12 -6.06
C ILE A 152 14.34 -9.97 -7.24
N ASN A 153 14.76 -11.24 -7.30
CA ASN A 153 14.11 -12.22 -8.16
C ASN A 153 12.80 -12.61 -7.49
N THR A 154 11.72 -12.06 -8.00
CA THR A 154 10.36 -12.22 -7.47
C THR A 154 9.69 -13.52 -7.95
N HIS A 155 10.31 -14.21 -8.91
CA HIS A 155 9.88 -15.53 -9.39
C HIS A 155 10.26 -16.71 -8.47
N LYS A 156 11.11 -16.51 -7.45
CA LYS A 156 11.38 -17.58 -6.48
C LYS A 156 10.36 -17.50 -5.35
N LEU A 157 9.34 -18.34 -5.42
CA LEU A 157 8.62 -18.78 -4.23
C LEU A 157 9.67 -19.32 -3.27
N ASN A 158 10.07 -18.53 -2.28
CA ASN A 158 10.84 -19.04 -1.16
C ASN A 158 9.94 -20.07 -0.49
N HIS A 159 10.15 -21.35 -0.78
CA HIS A 159 9.56 -22.41 0.03
C HIS A 159 9.89 -22.06 1.48
N LYS A 160 8.85 -21.84 2.29
CA LYS A 160 9.02 -21.55 3.71
C LYS A 160 9.70 -22.77 4.34
N VAL A 161 11.03 -22.75 4.43
CA VAL A 161 11.77 -23.80 5.12
C VAL A 161 11.37 -23.72 6.58
N THR A 162 10.78 -24.80 7.08
CA THR A 162 10.43 -24.92 8.49
C THR A 162 11.70 -24.85 9.32
N LYS A 163 11.85 -23.78 10.12
CA LYS A 163 13.07 -23.48 10.88
C LYS A 163 13.48 -24.54 11.92
N TRP A 164 12.58 -25.47 12.23
CA TRP A 164 12.82 -26.56 13.18
C TRP A 164 13.33 -27.83 12.52
N TRP A 165 13.23 -27.96 11.19
CA TRP A 165 13.70 -29.15 10.49
C TRP A 165 15.23 -29.13 10.37
N ASN A 166 15.88 -30.20 10.82
CA ASN A 166 17.34 -30.36 10.84
C ASN A 166 17.75 -31.72 10.25
N GLU A 167 19.06 -31.99 10.20
CA GLU A 167 19.61 -33.23 9.64
C GLU A 167 19.13 -34.48 10.38
N THR A 168 18.92 -34.40 11.70
CA THR A 168 18.40 -35.53 12.49
C THR A 168 16.96 -35.87 12.12
N CYS A 169 16.12 -34.87 11.84
CA CYS A 169 14.78 -35.07 11.30
C CYS A 169 14.82 -35.72 9.90
N THR A 170 15.75 -35.29 9.04
CA THR A 170 15.92 -35.87 7.70
C THR A 170 16.31 -37.35 7.78
N LYS A 171 17.29 -37.67 8.64
CA LYS A 171 17.73 -39.07 8.86
C LYS A 171 16.60 -39.93 9.42
N ALA A 172 15.92 -39.48 10.47
CA ALA A 172 14.80 -40.22 11.05
C ALA A 172 13.64 -40.44 10.05
N LYS A 173 13.40 -39.49 9.14
CA LYS A 173 12.43 -39.66 8.04
C LYS A 173 12.88 -40.72 7.03
N GLN A 174 14.17 -40.73 6.69
CA GLN A 174 14.73 -41.72 5.77
C GLN A 174 14.69 -43.13 6.37
N ASP A 175 15.11 -43.30 7.62
CA ASP A 175 15.01 -44.58 8.35
C ASP A 175 13.57 -45.12 8.38
N LEU A 176 12.59 -44.24 8.61
CA LEU A 176 11.18 -44.59 8.58
C LEU A 176 10.72 -45.01 7.18
N LYS A 177 11.20 -44.33 6.14
CA LYS A 177 10.90 -44.68 4.74
C LYS A 177 11.45 -46.05 4.38
N ASP A 178 12.67 -46.33 4.79
CA ASP A 178 13.35 -47.61 4.51
C ASP A 178 12.66 -48.75 5.28
N ALA A 179 12.32 -48.54 6.55
CA ALA A 179 11.56 -49.52 7.34
C ALA A 179 10.17 -49.79 6.75
N LYS A 180 9.45 -48.75 6.31
CA LYS A 180 8.14 -48.88 5.65
C LYS A 180 8.27 -49.65 4.32
N SER A 181 9.21 -49.27 3.47
CA SER A 181 9.45 -49.95 2.19
C SER A 181 9.82 -51.43 2.41
N ASN A 182 10.62 -51.75 3.42
CA ASN A 182 10.99 -53.13 3.71
C ASN A 182 9.79 -53.95 4.20
N TYR A 183 8.94 -53.37 5.05
CA TYR A 183 7.70 -54.01 5.49
C TYR A 183 6.70 -54.23 4.34
N GLU A 184 6.54 -53.25 3.45
CA GLU A 184 5.65 -53.37 2.28
C GLU A 184 6.13 -54.44 1.28
N ARG A 185 7.45 -54.62 1.14
CA ARG A 185 8.04 -55.68 0.31
C ARG A 185 7.88 -57.06 0.94
N LEU A 186 8.06 -57.16 2.25
CA LEU A 186 7.98 -58.42 2.99
C LEU A 186 7.19 -58.24 4.30
N PRO A 187 5.85 -58.44 4.27
CA PRO A 187 4.98 -58.21 5.43
C PRO A 187 5.20 -59.26 6.53
N THR A 188 6.18 -59.03 7.40
CA THR A 188 6.48 -59.87 8.57
C THR A 188 6.10 -59.14 9.85
N PHE A 189 5.77 -59.89 10.90
CA PHE A 189 5.53 -59.33 12.23
C PHE A 189 6.73 -58.51 12.72
N HIS A 190 7.95 -59.00 12.52
CA HIS A 190 9.17 -58.28 12.87
C HIS A 190 9.34 -56.98 12.04
N GLY A 191 9.06 -57.02 10.73
CA GLY A 191 9.09 -55.83 9.88
C GLY A 191 8.06 -54.77 10.31
N TYR A 192 6.87 -55.18 10.75
CA TYR A 192 5.85 -54.27 11.28
C TYR A 192 6.29 -53.60 12.58
N VAL A 193 6.87 -54.37 13.51
CA VAL A 193 7.39 -53.84 14.79
C VAL A 193 8.51 -52.83 14.55
N GLU A 194 9.43 -53.11 13.63
CA GLU A 194 10.50 -52.19 13.25
C GLU A 194 9.97 -50.90 12.59
N TYR A 195 8.99 -51.02 11.69
CA TYR A 195 8.31 -49.85 11.11
C TYR A 195 7.66 -48.97 12.21
N GLN A 196 6.94 -49.57 13.15
CA GLN A 196 6.30 -48.83 14.26
C GLN A 196 7.33 -48.18 15.19
N ARG A 197 8.45 -48.86 15.46
CA ARG A 197 9.56 -48.31 16.24
C ARG A 197 10.15 -47.07 15.58
N LYS A 198 10.42 -47.15 14.27
CA LYS A 198 10.92 -46.01 13.48
C LYS A 198 9.90 -44.87 13.35
N ALA A 199 8.61 -45.18 13.32
CA ALA A 199 7.56 -44.16 13.33
C ALA A 199 7.54 -43.38 14.65
N ALA A 200 7.66 -44.07 15.80
CA ALA A 200 7.76 -43.45 17.11
C ALA A 200 9.05 -42.61 17.27
N GLU A 201 10.18 -43.12 16.79
CA GLU A 201 11.47 -42.41 16.80
C GLU A 201 11.40 -41.11 15.97
N PHE A 202 10.82 -41.17 14.77
CA PHE A 202 10.60 -40.00 13.93
C PHE A 202 9.69 -38.96 14.61
N LYS A 203 8.58 -39.41 15.24
CA LYS A 203 7.68 -38.55 16.02
C LYS A 203 8.41 -37.84 17.16
N LYS A 204 9.18 -38.58 17.96
CA LYS A 204 9.96 -38.04 19.08
C LYS A 204 10.98 -37.01 18.61
N THR A 205 11.70 -37.32 17.52
CA THR A 205 12.72 -36.44 16.92
C THR A 205 12.09 -35.13 16.44
N GLY A 206 10.95 -35.20 15.75
CA GLY A 206 10.23 -34.01 15.30
C GLY A 206 9.75 -33.11 16.44
N ILE A 207 9.23 -33.69 17.53
CA ILE A 207 8.80 -32.93 18.71
C ILE A 207 10.01 -32.26 19.39
N ALA A 208 11.11 -33.00 19.55
CA ALA A 208 12.34 -32.46 20.15
C ALA A 208 12.90 -31.29 19.32
N ALA A 209 13.00 -31.44 18.00
CA ALA A 209 13.51 -30.41 17.11
C ALA A 209 12.62 -29.15 17.09
N LYS A 210 11.28 -29.30 17.16
CA LYS A 210 10.34 -28.18 17.32
C LYS A 210 10.59 -27.43 18.64
N ARG A 211 10.75 -28.17 19.74
CA ARG A 211 11.01 -27.58 21.07
C ARG A 211 12.35 -26.84 21.11
N GLU A 212 13.40 -27.45 20.57
CA GLU A 212 14.74 -26.83 20.50
C GLU A 212 14.73 -25.56 19.65
N SER A 213 14.11 -25.60 18.48
CA SER A 213 13.95 -24.42 17.62
C SER A 213 13.20 -23.28 18.32
N TRP A 214 12.19 -23.62 19.13
CA TRP A 214 11.45 -22.65 19.94
C TRP A 214 12.33 -22.04 21.05
N ILE A 215 13.12 -22.86 21.76
CA ILE A 215 14.07 -22.37 22.78
C ILE A 215 15.11 -21.43 22.15
N ILE A 216 15.70 -21.81 21.01
CA ILE A 216 16.65 -20.96 20.27
C ILE A 216 15.99 -19.64 19.86
N PHE A 217 14.72 -19.67 19.45
CA PHE A 217 13.98 -18.45 19.12
C PHE A 217 13.76 -17.56 20.35
N LEU A 218 13.33 -18.13 21.48
CA LEU A 218 13.12 -17.37 22.73
C LEU A 218 14.42 -16.75 23.25
N ASN A 219 15.54 -17.49 23.18
CA ASN A 219 16.85 -16.97 23.58
C ASN A 219 17.34 -15.81 22.70
N LYS A 220 16.77 -15.61 21.51
CA LYS A 220 17.04 -14.44 20.67
C LYS A 220 16.24 -13.20 21.05
N LEU A 221 15.24 -13.32 21.93
CA LEU A 221 14.41 -12.21 22.40
C LEU A 221 15.01 -11.63 23.69
N ASP A 222 16.17 -10.99 23.59
CA ASP A 222 16.80 -10.29 24.69
C ASP A 222 16.34 -8.81 24.78
N PHE A 223 16.89 -8.08 25.76
CA PHE A 223 16.60 -6.65 25.98
C PHE A 223 17.06 -5.74 24.83
N ARG A 224 17.86 -6.24 23.87
CA ARG A 224 18.32 -5.49 22.70
C ARG A 224 17.33 -5.58 21.54
N VAL A 225 16.38 -6.51 21.61
CA VAL A 225 15.32 -6.64 20.60
C VAL A 225 14.28 -5.54 20.78
N PRO A 226 13.87 -4.85 19.69
CA PRO A 226 12.82 -3.83 19.77
C PRO A 226 11.52 -4.36 20.37
N ALA A 227 10.93 -3.58 21.28
CA ALA A 227 9.69 -3.95 21.99
C ALA A 227 8.54 -4.36 21.05
N SER A 228 8.47 -3.79 19.84
CA SER A 228 7.48 -4.16 18.81
C SER A 228 7.57 -5.63 18.38
N ARG A 229 8.78 -6.19 18.33
CA ARG A 229 9.02 -7.59 17.96
C ARG A 229 8.65 -8.54 19.09
N VAL A 230 8.94 -8.15 20.34
CA VAL A 230 8.50 -8.89 21.53
C VAL A 230 6.97 -8.90 21.60
N TYR A 231 6.35 -7.72 21.50
CA TYR A 231 4.90 -7.57 21.55
C TYR A 231 4.19 -8.33 20.42
N SER A 232 4.69 -8.28 19.18
CA SER A 232 4.11 -9.06 18.07
C SER A 232 4.22 -10.57 18.29
N THR A 233 5.28 -11.04 18.93
CA THR A 233 5.46 -12.45 19.30
C THR A 233 4.45 -12.86 20.36
N VAL A 234 4.36 -12.10 21.46
CA VAL A 234 3.39 -12.33 22.54
C VAL A 234 1.96 -12.30 22.01
N LYS A 235 1.63 -11.29 21.20
CA LYS A 235 0.33 -11.17 20.55
C LYS A 235 -0.01 -12.40 19.73
N SER A 236 0.94 -12.93 18.95
CA SER A 236 0.72 -14.15 18.15
C SER A 236 0.49 -15.42 18.97
N LEU A 237 0.98 -15.45 20.21
CA LEU A 237 0.73 -16.56 21.14
C LEU A 237 -0.66 -16.45 21.77
N ILE A 238 -1.05 -15.24 22.19
CA ILE A 238 -2.34 -14.96 22.84
C ILE A 238 -3.50 -15.08 21.84
N SER A 239 -3.35 -14.55 20.63
CA SER A 239 -4.46 -14.46 19.68
C SER A 239 -4.77 -15.76 18.94
N GLY A 240 -4.03 -16.85 19.20
CA GLY A 240 -3.87 -17.93 18.24
C GLY A 240 -3.19 -17.40 16.96
N SER A 241 -2.92 -18.29 16.00
CA SER A 241 -2.35 -18.00 14.67
C SER A 241 -2.73 -16.61 14.16
N ARG A 242 -1.79 -15.88 13.53
CA ARG A 242 -2.15 -14.68 12.75
C ARG A 242 -3.39 -15.05 11.94
N LYS A 243 -4.53 -14.41 12.23
CA LYS A 243 -5.65 -14.47 11.28
C LYS A 243 -5.01 -14.01 9.97
N ASP A 244 -4.91 -14.92 9.01
CA ASP A 244 -4.62 -14.53 7.64
C ASP A 244 -5.80 -13.64 7.27
N GLN A 245 -5.64 -12.35 7.54
CA GLN A 245 -6.58 -11.34 7.13
C GLN A 245 -6.31 -11.18 5.64
N THR A 246 -6.79 -12.13 4.85
CA THR A 246 -7.13 -11.84 3.47
C THR A 246 -8.04 -10.63 3.53
N ASN A 247 -7.68 -9.56 2.82
CA ASN A 247 -8.60 -8.44 2.70
C ASN A 247 -9.79 -9.00 1.92
N PRO A 248 -11.02 -8.94 2.46
CA PRO A 248 -12.19 -9.32 1.69
C PRO A 248 -12.27 -8.43 0.44
N PRO A 249 -12.92 -8.91 -0.62
CA PRO A 249 -13.25 -8.07 -1.77
C PRO A 249 -13.96 -6.80 -1.29
N ILE A 250 -13.59 -5.67 -1.89
CA ILE A 250 -14.22 -4.39 -1.57
C ILE A 250 -15.59 -4.38 -2.26
N THR A 251 -16.64 -4.01 -1.54
CA THR A 251 -18.00 -3.88 -2.05
C THR A 251 -18.42 -2.42 -2.00
N TYR A 252 -18.88 -1.89 -3.12
CA TYR A 252 -19.40 -0.52 -3.25
C TYR A 252 -20.72 -0.55 -4.01
N LYS A 253 -21.76 0.12 -3.48
CA LYS A 253 -23.11 0.17 -4.08
C LYS A 253 -23.67 -1.21 -4.51
N ASN A 254 -23.48 -2.24 -3.67
CA ASN A 254 -23.88 -3.64 -3.91
C ASN A 254 -23.10 -4.39 -5.02
N SER A 255 -22.03 -3.80 -5.56
CA SER A 255 -21.12 -4.45 -6.50
C SER A 255 -19.79 -4.77 -5.84
N THR A 256 -19.24 -5.94 -6.15
CA THR A 256 -17.90 -6.34 -5.70
C THR A 256 -16.86 -5.81 -6.68
N LEU A 257 -15.92 -5.02 -6.19
CA LEU A 257 -14.80 -4.45 -6.95
C LEU A 257 -13.67 -5.48 -7.00
N LEU A 258 -13.26 -5.84 -8.21
CA LEU A 258 -12.28 -6.89 -8.50
C LEU A 258 -11.00 -6.34 -9.10
N THR A 259 -11.06 -5.16 -9.74
CA THR A 259 -9.90 -4.52 -10.37
C THR A 259 -9.39 -3.32 -9.56
N ASP A 260 -8.09 -3.02 -9.68
CA ASP A 260 -7.49 -1.84 -9.05
C ASP A 260 -8.17 -0.54 -9.54
N GLN A 261 -8.65 -0.53 -10.80
CA GLN A 261 -9.40 0.58 -11.39
C GLN A 261 -10.75 0.80 -10.70
N GLU A 262 -11.58 -0.24 -10.58
CA GLU A 262 -12.88 -0.16 -9.90
C GLU A 262 -12.72 0.33 -8.45
N ILE A 263 -11.66 -0.11 -7.77
CA ILE A 263 -11.33 0.31 -6.41
C ILE A 263 -10.95 1.80 -6.36
N ALA A 264 -10.14 2.26 -7.32
CA ALA A 264 -9.75 3.67 -7.41
C ALA A 264 -10.97 4.57 -7.67
N GLU A 265 -11.82 4.21 -8.63
CA GLU A 265 -13.04 4.94 -8.98
C GLU A 265 -14.02 5.01 -7.80
N ALA A 266 -14.18 3.92 -7.05
CA ALA A 266 -15.01 3.92 -5.84
C ALA A 266 -14.43 4.83 -4.74
N ALA A 267 -13.11 4.85 -4.56
CA ALA A 267 -12.44 5.72 -3.59
C ALA A 267 -12.61 7.20 -3.94
N VAL A 268 -12.47 7.56 -5.22
CA VAL A 268 -12.73 8.90 -5.74
C VAL A 268 -14.19 9.27 -5.53
N SER A 269 -15.12 8.42 -5.94
CA SER A 269 -16.56 8.68 -5.81
C SER A 269 -16.98 8.96 -4.37
N LEU A 270 -16.34 8.30 -3.39
CA LEU A 270 -16.53 8.59 -1.98
C LEU A 270 -15.98 9.96 -1.58
N LEU A 271 -14.78 10.33 -2.03
CA LEU A 271 -14.20 11.64 -1.76
C LEU A 271 -15.09 12.76 -2.32
N ASP A 272 -15.50 12.66 -3.58
CA ASP A 272 -16.36 13.66 -4.23
C ASP A 272 -17.71 13.79 -3.53
N SER A 273 -18.30 12.68 -3.07
CA SER A 273 -19.57 12.71 -2.33
C SER A 273 -19.50 13.49 -1.01
N VAL A 274 -18.31 13.59 -0.42
CA VAL A 274 -18.07 14.32 0.83
C VAL A 274 -17.65 15.77 0.57
N ILE A 275 -16.91 16.00 -0.52
CA ILE A 275 -16.37 17.32 -0.89
C ILE A 275 -17.39 18.18 -1.64
N GLY A 276 -18.41 17.59 -2.27
CA GLY A 276 -19.36 18.20 -3.21
C GLY A 276 -20.30 19.31 -2.69
N VAL A 277 -19.93 20.09 -1.68
CA VAL A 277 -20.56 21.38 -1.38
C VAL A 277 -19.78 22.46 -2.13
N PRO A 278 -20.34 23.05 -3.21
CA PRO A 278 -19.68 24.12 -3.93
C PRO A 278 -19.42 25.27 -2.97
N ASP A 279 -18.21 25.79 -3.03
CA ASP A 279 -17.86 27.01 -2.32
C ASP A 279 -18.77 28.16 -2.82
N PRO A 280 -19.63 28.74 -1.96
CA PRO A 280 -20.61 29.73 -2.37
C PRO A 280 -19.99 31.08 -2.83
N LEU A 281 -18.65 31.22 -2.79
CA LEU A 281 -17.94 32.48 -3.05
C LEU A 281 -16.82 32.30 -4.10
N SER A 282 -17.13 31.79 -5.30
CA SER A 282 -16.13 31.65 -6.38
C SER A 282 -15.50 32.96 -6.84
N ASP A 283 -16.19 34.10 -6.66
CA ASP A 283 -15.73 35.42 -7.12
C ASP A 283 -14.53 35.97 -6.33
N CYS A 284 -14.20 35.39 -5.17
CA CYS A 284 -13.08 35.83 -4.32
C CYS A 284 -11.70 35.30 -4.77
N GLU A 285 -11.63 34.31 -5.66
CA GLU A 285 -10.38 33.66 -6.06
C GLU A 285 -9.45 34.62 -6.84
N ILE A 286 -10.03 35.47 -7.70
CA ILE A 286 -9.30 36.50 -8.44
C ILE A 286 -8.68 37.53 -7.49
N GLU A 287 -9.41 37.93 -6.45
CA GLU A 287 -8.93 38.91 -5.47
C GLU A 287 -7.77 38.35 -4.65
N VAL A 288 -7.84 37.08 -4.24
CA VAL A 288 -6.76 36.40 -3.50
C VAL A 288 -5.51 36.28 -4.37
N LYS A 289 -5.62 35.85 -5.63
CA LYS A 289 -4.48 35.79 -6.56
C LYS A 289 -3.86 37.19 -6.81
N ALA A 290 -4.69 38.23 -6.91
CA ALA A 290 -4.20 39.60 -7.01
C ALA A 290 -3.44 40.06 -5.76
N LYS A 291 -3.94 39.71 -4.56
CA LYS A 291 -3.26 39.95 -3.28
C LYS A 291 -1.92 39.23 -3.22
N VAL A 292 -1.86 37.95 -3.58
CA VAL A 292 -0.62 37.16 -3.64
C VAL A 292 0.42 37.89 -4.48
N LYS A 293 0.11 38.23 -5.74
CA LYS A 293 1.02 38.96 -6.64
C LYS A 293 1.53 40.28 -6.04
N ARG A 294 0.68 41.01 -5.32
CA ARG A 294 1.05 42.26 -4.64
C ARG A 294 2.00 42.04 -3.47
N PHE A 295 1.71 41.05 -2.61
CA PHE A 295 2.55 40.73 -1.45
C PHE A 295 3.89 40.11 -1.83
N SER A 296 3.96 39.44 -2.99
CA SER A 296 5.20 38.82 -3.46
C SER A 296 6.23 39.83 -3.99
N LYS A 297 5.80 40.86 -4.73
CA LYS A 297 6.71 41.86 -5.31
C LYS A 297 7.42 42.76 -4.29
N SER A 298 6.89 42.93 -3.08
CA SER A 298 7.35 43.97 -2.16
C SER A 298 8.44 43.54 -1.17
N HIS A 299 8.75 42.24 -1.04
CA HIS A 299 9.55 41.75 0.11
C HIS A 299 10.49 40.56 -0.22
N ARG A 300 11.10 40.54 -1.42
CA ARG A 300 12.13 39.54 -1.78
C ARG A 300 13.38 39.61 -0.88
N SER A 301 13.63 40.73 -0.20
CA SER A 301 14.81 40.97 0.64
C SER A 301 14.76 40.36 2.04
N VAL A 302 13.64 39.74 2.45
CA VAL A 302 13.53 39.16 3.79
C VAL A 302 14.38 37.89 3.90
N ALA A 303 14.99 37.65 5.06
CA ALA A 303 15.96 36.57 5.27
C ALA A 303 15.43 35.16 4.90
N TYR A 304 14.15 34.88 5.16
CA TYR A 304 13.54 33.58 4.84
C TYR A 304 13.27 33.38 3.33
N ASN A 305 13.44 34.41 2.51
CA ASN A 305 13.27 34.38 1.06
C ASN A 305 14.59 34.16 0.30
N GLN A 306 15.73 34.10 0.98
CA GLN A 306 17.04 33.86 0.37
C GLN A 306 17.16 32.43 -0.20
N PRO A 307 18.04 32.15 -1.17
CA PRO A 307 18.29 30.78 -1.63
C PRO A 307 18.67 29.83 -0.49
N PHE A 308 18.42 28.54 -0.66
CA PHE A 308 18.80 27.50 0.29
C PHE A 308 20.30 27.21 0.26
N PHE A 309 20.87 26.89 1.41
CA PHE A 309 22.28 26.52 1.55
C PHE A 309 22.49 25.00 1.55
N THR A 310 23.70 24.55 1.19
CA THR A 310 24.10 23.14 1.19
C THR A 310 23.84 22.44 2.53
N GLN A 311 24.08 23.14 3.64
CA GLN A 311 23.85 22.61 4.98
C GLN A 311 22.36 22.35 5.27
N GLU A 312 21.45 23.16 4.70
CA GLU A 312 20.02 22.98 4.87
C GLU A 312 19.54 21.70 4.17
N ILE A 313 19.94 21.50 2.91
CA ILE A 313 19.55 20.31 2.14
C ILE A 313 20.20 19.04 2.69
N GLU A 314 21.47 19.07 3.07
CA GLU A 314 22.15 17.91 3.69
C GLU A 314 21.44 17.51 4.99
N LYS A 315 21.05 18.49 5.82
CA LYS A 315 20.29 18.23 7.04
C LYS A 315 18.93 17.60 6.71
N VAL A 316 18.22 18.08 5.71
CA VAL A 316 16.95 17.49 5.27
C VAL A 316 17.15 16.05 4.81
N ILE A 317 18.10 15.80 3.90
CA ILE A 317 18.41 14.47 3.34
C ILE A 317 18.74 13.47 4.46
N ASN A 318 19.62 13.85 5.39
CA ASN A 318 20.05 12.98 6.49
C ASN A 318 18.86 12.56 7.39
N HIS A 319 17.91 13.47 7.62
CA HIS A 319 16.73 13.26 8.45
C HIS A 319 15.48 12.79 7.67
N LEU A 320 15.61 12.41 6.40
CA LEU A 320 14.49 11.83 5.66
C LEU A 320 14.07 10.49 6.30
N PRO A 321 12.76 10.27 6.54
CA PRO A 321 12.25 8.98 6.97
C PRO A 321 12.34 7.97 5.83
N LEU A 322 12.55 6.69 6.16
CA LEU A 322 12.54 5.62 5.16
C LEU A 322 11.08 5.31 4.78
N THR A 323 10.61 5.89 3.68
CA THR A 323 9.24 5.70 3.16
C THR A 323 9.23 4.93 1.84
N ALA A 324 8.05 4.47 1.42
CA ALA A 324 7.85 3.99 0.06
C ALA A 324 8.13 5.12 -0.96
N PRO A 325 8.66 4.78 -2.15
CA PRO A 325 8.88 5.75 -3.22
C PRO A 325 7.55 6.15 -3.87
N GLY A 326 7.57 7.21 -4.66
CA GLY A 326 6.47 7.52 -5.58
C GLY A 326 6.56 6.68 -6.86
N GLU A 327 5.92 7.16 -7.92
CA GLU A 327 5.91 6.51 -9.23
C GLU A 327 7.32 6.43 -9.86
N ASP A 328 8.17 7.42 -9.57
CA ASP A 328 9.57 7.48 -10.00
C ASP A 328 10.47 6.35 -9.47
N MET A 329 9.97 5.56 -8.51
CA MET A 329 10.69 4.47 -7.85
C MET A 329 12.02 4.91 -7.20
N ILE A 330 12.20 6.21 -6.94
CA ILE A 330 13.38 6.75 -6.27
C ILE A 330 13.21 6.58 -4.75
N PHE A 331 13.93 5.62 -4.20
CA PHE A 331 13.91 5.35 -2.76
C PHE A 331 14.71 6.39 -1.98
N THR A 332 14.24 6.70 -0.77
CA THR A 332 14.94 7.57 0.18
C THR A 332 16.41 7.18 0.39
N GLN A 333 16.71 5.89 0.35
CA GLN A 333 18.06 5.36 0.51
C GLN A 333 19.00 5.77 -0.63
N PHE A 334 18.49 5.89 -1.87
CA PHE A 334 19.29 6.38 -3.00
C PHE A 334 19.71 7.82 -2.76
N VAL A 335 18.77 8.65 -2.31
CA VAL A 335 19.02 10.07 -2.05
C VAL A 335 19.98 10.28 -0.87
N LYS A 336 19.87 9.46 0.19
CA LYS A 336 20.82 9.47 1.31
C LYS A 336 22.23 9.05 0.94
N ALA A 337 22.42 8.36 -0.19
CA ALA A 337 23.72 7.90 -0.67
C ALA A 337 24.31 8.77 -1.78
N LEU A 338 23.68 9.90 -2.12
CA LEU A 338 24.18 10.82 -3.13
C LEU A 338 25.55 11.42 -2.72
N PRO A 339 26.52 11.47 -3.63
CA PRO A 339 27.77 12.20 -3.40
C PRO A 339 27.55 13.72 -3.42
N LYS A 340 28.53 14.48 -2.90
CA LYS A 340 28.43 15.94 -2.72
C LYS A 340 28.10 16.71 -4.02
N ASN A 341 28.67 16.31 -5.15
CA ASN A 341 28.39 16.94 -6.45
C ASN A 341 26.92 16.76 -6.88
N TRP A 342 26.31 15.61 -6.57
CA TRP A 342 24.88 15.39 -6.82
C TRP A 342 23.97 16.16 -5.88
N VAL A 343 24.36 16.29 -4.60
CA VAL A 343 23.63 17.14 -3.63
C VAL A 343 23.69 18.61 -4.06
N ALA A 344 24.84 19.08 -4.54
CA ALA A 344 25.00 20.43 -5.08
C ALA A 344 24.14 20.67 -6.33
N ALA A 345 24.12 19.72 -7.27
CA ALA A 345 23.26 19.81 -8.46
C ALA A 345 21.76 19.85 -8.08
N LEU A 346 21.31 19.02 -7.15
CA LEU A 346 19.93 19.04 -6.66
C LEU A 346 19.59 20.36 -5.97
N LEU A 347 20.52 20.91 -5.17
CA LEU A 347 20.34 22.21 -4.53
C LEU A 347 20.19 23.34 -5.55
N ASN A 348 20.98 23.32 -6.62
CA ASN A 348 20.89 24.33 -7.68
C ASN A 348 19.52 24.30 -8.34
N ILE A 349 19.02 23.11 -8.72
CA ILE A 349 17.65 22.93 -9.26
C ILE A 349 16.60 23.48 -8.28
N ILE A 350 16.70 23.14 -6.99
CA ILE A 350 15.76 23.62 -5.96
C ILE A 350 15.83 25.15 -5.81
N ASN A 351 17.02 25.74 -5.89
CA ASN A 351 17.18 27.19 -5.78
C ASN A 351 16.67 27.95 -7.01
N GLU A 352 16.78 27.36 -8.20
CA GLU A 352 16.14 27.89 -9.41
C GLU A 352 14.62 27.93 -9.24
N LEU A 353 14.01 26.79 -8.86
CA LEU A 353 12.58 26.69 -8.57
C LEU A 353 12.12 27.64 -7.46
N TRP A 354 12.94 27.81 -6.42
CA TRP A 354 12.66 28.73 -5.31
C TRP A 354 12.66 30.19 -5.77
N ASN A 355 13.59 30.57 -6.65
CA ASN A 355 13.65 31.92 -7.20
C ASN A 355 12.49 32.20 -8.16
N GLU A 356 12.00 31.17 -8.85
CA GLU A 356 10.81 31.20 -9.70
C GLU A 356 9.51 31.19 -8.89
N GLY A 357 9.56 30.80 -7.61
CA GLY A 357 8.39 30.64 -6.75
C GLY A 357 7.52 29.45 -7.17
N GLN A 358 8.09 28.44 -7.83
CA GLN A 358 7.35 27.33 -8.43
C GLN A 358 7.53 26.01 -7.66
N PHE A 359 6.48 25.18 -7.70
CA PHE A 359 6.55 23.76 -7.35
C PHE A 359 6.36 22.90 -8.61
N PRO A 360 7.35 22.09 -9.02
CA PRO A 360 7.30 21.30 -10.24
C PRO A 360 6.11 20.35 -10.33
N LYS A 361 5.53 20.20 -11.53
CA LYS A 361 4.38 19.31 -11.78
C LYS A 361 4.74 17.85 -11.56
N ILE A 362 5.92 17.45 -12.03
CA ILE A 362 6.47 16.09 -11.86
C ILE A 362 6.58 15.66 -10.39
N TRP A 363 6.52 16.59 -9.43
CA TRP A 363 6.53 16.30 -7.99
C TRP A 363 5.14 16.30 -7.34
N LYS A 364 4.10 16.73 -8.06
CA LYS A 364 2.69 16.67 -7.64
C LYS A 364 2.06 15.31 -7.95
N ASP A 365 2.52 14.65 -9.00
CA ASP A 365 2.04 13.31 -9.38
C ASP A 365 2.47 12.27 -8.35
N GLY A 366 1.57 11.37 -7.97
CA GLY A 366 1.85 10.38 -6.93
C GLY A 366 0.92 9.18 -6.94
N VAL A 367 1.42 8.07 -6.40
CA VAL A 367 0.69 6.80 -6.38
C VAL A 367 -0.27 6.76 -5.19
N VAL A 368 -1.56 6.57 -5.45
CA VAL A 368 -2.58 6.44 -4.40
C VAL A 368 -2.58 5.02 -3.82
N VAL A 369 -2.48 4.92 -2.50
CA VAL A 369 -2.52 3.65 -1.76
C VAL A 369 -3.58 3.70 -0.68
N LEU A 370 -4.44 2.68 -0.65
CA LEU A 370 -5.50 2.53 0.34
C LEU A 370 -5.01 1.74 1.55
N ILE A 371 -5.03 2.37 2.73
CA ILE A 371 -4.67 1.73 4.01
C ILE A 371 -5.92 1.49 4.86
N PRO A 372 -6.24 0.24 5.27
CA PRO A 372 -7.44 -0.04 6.06
C PRO A 372 -7.36 0.57 7.46
N LYS A 373 -8.46 1.18 7.91
CA LYS A 373 -8.64 1.65 9.29
C LYS A 373 -8.65 0.44 10.24
N VAL A 374 -7.92 0.55 11.35
CA VAL A 374 -7.79 -0.53 12.33
C VAL A 374 -9.15 -0.85 12.94
N GLY A 375 -9.53 -2.14 12.94
CA GLY A 375 -10.76 -2.62 13.57
C GLY A 375 -12.05 -2.32 12.80
N LYS A 376 -11.95 -1.81 11.57
CA LYS A 376 -13.09 -1.54 10.69
C LYS A 376 -13.27 -2.65 9.64
N ASP A 377 -14.48 -2.74 9.11
CA ASP A 377 -14.83 -3.69 8.06
C ASP A 377 -14.08 -3.33 6.76
N LYS A 378 -13.24 -4.26 6.30
CA LYS A 378 -12.38 -4.08 5.13
C LYS A 378 -13.12 -4.30 3.81
N SER A 379 -14.37 -4.77 3.83
CA SER A 379 -15.18 -4.84 2.60
C SER A 379 -15.66 -3.46 2.16
N LYS A 380 -15.63 -2.46 3.04
CA LYS A 380 -16.19 -1.13 2.76
C LYS A 380 -15.11 -0.12 2.37
N PRO A 381 -15.24 0.56 1.23
CA PRO A 381 -14.23 1.52 0.77
C PRO A 381 -14.08 2.73 1.71
N GLU A 382 -15.14 3.19 2.40
CA GLU A 382 -15.05 4.31 3.37
C GLU A 382 -14.19 4.00 4.60
N ASN A 383 -13.88 2.72 4.82
CA ASN A 383 -13.03 2.26 5.92
C ASN A 383 -11.54 2.27 5.56
N TYR A 384 -11.17 2.78 4.38
CA TYR A 384 -9.78 2.98 4.00
C TYR A 384 -9.36 4.44 4.18
N ARG A 385 -8.05 4.65 4.33
CA ARG A 385 -7.40 5.95 4.25
C ARG A 385 -6.65 5.98 2.93
N THR A 386 -6.93 7.01 2.13
CA THR A 386 -6.20 7.32 0.92
C THR A 386 -4.86 7.96 1.30
N ILE A 387 -3.74 7.41 0.85
CA ILE A 387 -2.41 7.98 1.03
C ILE A 387 -1.73 8.11 -0.32
N THR A 388 -1.28 9.32 -0.64
CA THR A 388 -0.52 9.59 -1.86
C THR A 388 0.98 9.45 -1.62
N LEU A 389 1.63 8.60 -2.41
CA LEU A 389 3.08 8.42 -2.41
C LEU A 389 3.71 9.38 -3.42
N LEU A 390 4.14 10.55 -2.93
CA LEU A 390 4.82 11.55 -3.75
C LEU A 390 6.33 11.25 -3.96
N PRO A 391 6.94 11.74 -5.06
CA PRO A 391 8.37 11.69 -5.32
C PRO A 391 9.23 12.19 -4.17
N VAL A 392 10.35 11.51 -3.91
CA VAL A 392 11.25 11.87 -2.79
C VAL A 392 11.89 13.24 -2.98
N LEU A 393 12.20 13.62 -4.22
CA LEU A 393 12.81 14.92 -4.53
C LEU A 393 11.86 16.08 -4.19
N GLY A 394 10.57 15.96 -4.53
CA GLY A 394 9.52 16.89 -4.10
C GLY A 394 9.42 17.02 -2.59
N LYS A 395 9.42 15.89 -1.87
CA LYS A 395 9.42 15.87 -0.40
C LYS A 395 10.63 16.58 0.23
N ILE A 396 11.79 16.61 -0.44
CA ILE A 396 12.96 17.35 0.03
C ILE A 396 12.70 18.85 -0.07
N TYR A 397 12.18 19.30 -1.21
CA TYR A 397 11.85 20.70 -1.43
C TYR A 397 10.75 21.17 -0.45
N GLU A 398 9.66 20.41 -0.31
CA GLU A 398 8.62 20.68 0.68
C GLU A 398 9.16 20.82 2.11
N ARG A 399 10.12 19.96 2.49
CA ARG A 399 10.73 20.00 3.83
C ARG A 399 11.58 21.23 4.05
N LEU A 400 12.33 21.66 3.03
CA LEU A 400 13.11 22.89 3.07
C LEU A 400 12.17 24.09 3.26
N VAL A 401 11.13 24.18 2.45
CA VAL A 401 10.13 25.25 2.55
C VAL A 401 9.39 25.21 3.89
N LYS A 402 8.95 24.03 4.33
CA LYS A 402 8.29 23.83 5.62
C LYS A 402 9.15 24.32 6.79
N GLN A 403 10.46 24.13 6.76
CA GLN A 403 11.34 24.63 7.83
C GLN A 403 11.29 26.15 7.92
N ARG A 404 11.37 26.85 6.78
CA ARG A 404 11.27 28.31 6.70
C ARG A 404 9.89 28.81 7.09
N MET A 405 8.84 28.20 6.55
CA MET A 405 7.45 28.52 6.88
C MET A 405 7.19 28.46 8.39
N ASN A 406 7.61 27.38 9.04
CA ASN A 406 7.46 27.25 10.50
C ASN A 406 8.24 28.33 11.27
N GLN A 407 9.44 28.70 10.83
CA GLN A 407 10.20 29.77 11.49
C GLN A 407 9.45 31.10 11.41
N VAL A 408 8.93 31.46 10.24
CA VAL A 408 8.19 32.71 10.05
C VAL A 408 6.90 32.74 10.88
N ILE A 409 6.11 31.66 10.82
CA ILE A 409 4.86 31.56 11.57
C ILE A 409 5.09 31.65 13.08
N GLU A 410 6.13 30.99 13.60
CA GLU A 410 6.46 31.03 15.03
C GLU A 410 6.97 32.42 15.46
N LEU A 411 7.85 33.05 14.68
CA LEU A 411 8.37 34.40 14.95
C LEU A 411 7.25 35.44 14.98
N ASN A 412 6.28 35.31 14.07
CA ASN A 412 5.14 36.21 13.97
C ASN A 412 3.99 35.85 14.93
N ARG A 413 4.14 34.79 15.75
CA ARG A 413 3.09 34.26 16.62
C ARG A 413 1.78 33.95 15.86
N GLY A 414 1.90 33.47 14.62
CA GLY A 414 0.75 33.15 13.75
C GLY A 414 -0.11 32.00 14.26
N LEU A 415 0.37 31.20 15.23
CA LEU A 415 -0.38 30.11 15.86
C LEU A 415 -0.68 30.42 17.32
N LYS A 416 -1.92 30.17 17.75
CA LYS A 416 -2.32 30.26 19.16
C LYS A 416 -1.50 29.29 20.04
N ASN A 417 -1.27 29.67 21.29
CA ASN A 417 -0.49 28.86 22.24
C ASN A 417 -1.13 27.53 22.61
N ILE A 418 -2.44 27.35 22.37
CA ILE A 418 -3.15 26.09 22.61
C ILE A 418 -2.95 25.07 21.47
N GLN A 419 -2.48 25.49 20.29
CA GLN A 419 -2.25 24.58 19.17
C GLN A 419 -1.01 23.71 19.45
N CYS A 420 -1.23 22.41 19.67
CA CYS A 420 -0.16 21.44 19.94
C CYS A 420 0.08 20.47 18.76
N GLY A 421 -0.95 20.20 17.94
CA GLY A 421 -0.83 19.32 16.78
C GLY A 421 0.14 19.86 15.74
N PHE A 422 1.02 18.99 15.24
CA PHE A 422 2.01 19.29 14.18
C PHE A 422 3.00 20.43 14.48
N ARG A 423 3.09 20.89 15.73
CA ARG A 423 3.95 22.00 16.15
C ARG A 423 5.21 21.47 16.85
N ARG A 424 6.36 22.08 16.54
CA ARG A 424 7.65 21.66 17.12
C ARG A 424 7.63 21.86 18.65
N ASN A 425 8.27 20.94 19.38
CA ASN A 425 8.37 20.94 20.84
C ASN A 425 7.01 20.89 21.57
N ARG A 426 5.95 20.43 20.89
CA ARG A 426 4.65 20.16 21.49
C ARG A 426 4.18 18.76 21.11
N ASN A 427 3.41 18.14 21.99
CA ASN A 427 2.91 16.79 21.81
C ASN A 427 1.55 16.60 22.51
N THR A 428 0.98 15.40 22.40
CA THR A 428 -0.35 15.09 22.96
C THR A 428 -0.40 15.14 24.49
N LYS A 429 0.74 15.01 25.19
CA LYS A 429 0.80 15.15 26.65
C LYS A 429 0.56 16.59 27.09
N ASP A 430 0.95 17.59 26.28
CA ASP A 430 0.71 18.99 26.60
C ASP A 430 -0.79 19.29 26.61
N VAL A 431 -1.53 18.77 25.62
CA VAL A 431 -2.99 18.85 25.55
C VAL A 431 -3.64 18.13 26.74
N MET A 432 -3.13 16.94 27.10
CA MET A 432 -3.63 16.19 28.25
C MET A 432 -3.39 16.94 29.57
N LEU A 433 -2.24 17.60 29.73
CA LEU A 433 -1.95 18.41 30.91
C LEU A 433 -2.86 19.63 30.99
N MET A 434 -3.12 20.32 29.88
CA MET A 434 -4.11 21.41 29.83
C MET A 434 -5.48 20.92 30.29
N PHE A 435 -5.94 19.78 29.77
CA PHE A 435 -7.21 19.18 30.18
C PHE A 435 -7.24 18.84 31.68
N ILE A 436 -6.19 18.20 32.21
CA ILE A 436 -6.11 17.86 33.64
C ILE A 436 -6.19 19.13 34.49
N ASN A 437 -5.49 20.20 34.07
CA ASN A 437 -5.52 21.48 34.78
C ASN A 437 -6.93 22.09 34.80
N ASP A 438 -7.64 22.07 33.67
CA ASP A 438 -9.03 22.55 33.59
C ASP A 438 -9.97 21.71 34.47
N ALA A 439 -9.76 20.39 34.52
CA ALA A 439 -10.54 19.47 35.36
C ALA A 439 -10.29 19.69 36.86
N VAL A 440 -9.03 19.87 37.26
CA VAL A 440 -8.66 20.19 38.66
C VAL A 440 -9.25 21.54 39.06
N TYR A 441 -9.08 22.57 38.22
CA TYR A 441 -9.64 23.88 38.48
C TYR A 441 -11.17 23.84 38.64
N ALA A 442 -11.88 23.11 37.77
CA ALA A 442 -13.32 22.94 37.90
C ALA A 442 -13.71 22.25 39.21
N LEU A 443 -12.98 21.19 39.60
CA LEU A 443 -13.22 20.45 40.84
C LEU A 443 -13.00 21.33 42.09
N GLU A 444 -11.88 22.05 42.17
CA GLU A 444 -11.55 22.94 43.29
C GLU A 444 -12.58 24.05 43.46
N ASN A 445 -13.13 24.55 42.36
CA ASN A 445 -14.12 25.62 42.35
C ASN A 445 -15.57 25.12 42.35
N LYS A 446 -15.79 23.81 42.54
CA LYS A 446 -17.13 23.17 42.53
C LYS A 446 -17.95 23.49 41.27
N LYS A 447 -17.27 23.63 40.12
CA LYS A 447 -17.87 23.85 38.80
C LYS A 447 -18.02 22.53 38.05
N VAL A 448 -18.95 22.49 37.09
CA VAL A 448 -19.09 21.39 36.13
C VAL A 448 -18.21 21.68 34.92
N LEU A 449 -17.32 20.75 34.55
CA LEU A 449 -16.55 20.82 33.32
C LEU A 449 -17.30 20.13 32.18
N LEU A 450 -17.68 20.89 31.15
CA LEU A 450 -18.22 20.37 29.91
C LEU A 450 -17.12 20.27 28.86
N MET A 451 -17.01 19.13 28.17
CA MET A 451 -16.10 18.94 27.05
C MET A 451 -16.86 18.67 25.75
N ALA A 452 -16.49 19.40 24.70
CA ALA A 452 -16.94 19.15 23.34
C ALA A 452 -15.78 18.62 22.50
N PHE A 453 -15.94 17.40 21.97
CA PHE A 453 -14.98 16.80 21.05
C PHE A 453 -15.47 17.03 19.62
N LEU A 454 -14.71 17.79 18.85
CA LEU A 454 -14.99 18.10 17.45
C LEU A 454 -13.99 17.33 16.58
N ASP A 455 -14.52 16.61 15.59
CA ASP A 455 -13.72 15.93 14.58
C ASP A 455 -14.19 16.38 13.20
N VAL A 456 -13.23 16.72 12.33
CA VAL A 456 -13.50 17.22 10.99
C VAL A 456 -13.40 16.04 10.02
N VAL A 457 -14.49 15.76 9.31
CA VAL A 457 -14.52 14.72 8.29
C VAL A 457 -13.64 15.14 7.11
N LEU A 458 -12.68 14.29 6.73
CA LEU A 458 -11.77 14.51 5.58
C LEU A 458 -11.10 15.91 5.59
N ALA A 459 -10.53 16.28 6.74
CA ALA A 459 -10.04 17.64 6.98
C ALA A 459 -9.01 18.17 5.97
N PHE A 460 -8.25 17.32 5.28
CA PHE A 460 -7.27 17.75 4.27
C PHE A 460 -7.93 17.89 2.90
N GLU A 461 -8.79 16.94 2.54
CA GLU A 461 -9.49 16.91 1.27
C GLU A 461 -10.60 17.97 1.19
N SER A 462 -11.12 18.42 2.33
CA SER A 462 -12.12 19.49 2.42
C SER A 462 -11.53 20.90 2.44
N MET A 463 -10.20 21.07 2.31
CA MET A 463 -9.60 22.40 2.36
C MET A 463 -9.75 23.13 1.04
N VAL A 464 -10.01 24.45 1.11
CA VAL A 464 -10.06 25.33 -0.05
C VAL A 464 -8.78 26.15 -0.10
N ASP A 465 -8.05 26.08 -1.22
CA ASP A 465 -6.73 26.69 -1.40
C ASP A 465 -6.67 28.16 -1.03
N ARG A 466 -7.70 28.93 -1.40
CA ARG A 466 -7.76 30.36 -1.10
C ARG A 466 -7.73 30.65 0.41
N HIS A 467 -8.41 29.84 1.22
CA HIS A 467 -8.44 30.03 2.68
C HIS A 467 -7.07 29.69 3.29
N ILE A 468 -6.35 28.74 2.70
CA ILE A 468 -4.98 28.43 3.08
C ILE A 468 -4.07 29.62 2.76
N LEU A 469 -4.18 30.20 1.56
CA LEU A 469 -3.40 31.37 1.15
C LEU A 469 -3.69 32.60 2.02
N GLU A 470 -4.97 32.85 2.33
CA GLU A 470 -5.36 33.91 3.27
C GLU A 470 -4.78 33.71 4.67
N ALA A 471 -4.81 32.48 5.19
CA ALA A 471 -4.20 32.15 6.48
C ALA A 471 -2.67 32.35 6.47
N ILE A 472 -1.99 31.97 5.38
CA ILE A 472 -0.56 32.19 5.18
C ILE A 472 -0.24 33.70 5.15
N MET A 473 -1.01 34.49 4.40
CA MET A 473 -0.88 35.95 4.36
C MET A 473 -1.15 36.59 5.73
N ALA A 474 -2.15 36.11 6.47
CA ALA A 474 -2.47 36.57 7.82
C ALA A 474 -1.35 36.25 8.83
N ALA A 475 -0.59 35.19 8.61
CA ALA A 475 0.64 34.88 9.36
C ALA A 475 1.85 35.75 8.93
N ALA A 476 1.63 36.78 8.12
CA ALA A 476 2.62 37.72 7.60
C ALA A 476 3.74 37.08 6.75
N VAL A 477 3.42 35.98 6.07
CA VAL A 477 4.29 35.37 5.06
C VAL A 477 4.15 36.11 3.73
N LYS A 478 5.26 36.42 3.07
CA LYS A 478 5.33 37.24 1.84
C LYS A 478 6.47 36.78 0.92
N GLY A 479 6.54 37.30 -0.30
CA GLY A 479 7.64 37.03 -1.24
C GLY A 479 7.61 35.61 -1.83
N GLN A 480 8.78 35.04 -2.10
CA GLN A 480 8.95 33.72 -2.74
C GLN A 480 8.25 32.61 -1.96
N LEU A 481 8.23 32.67 -0.63
CA LEU A 481 7.54 31.69 0.19
C LEU A 481 6.02 31.68 -0.06
N LEU A 482 5.42 32.84 -0.35
CA LEU A 482 4.01 32.95 -0.71
C LEU A 482 3.76 32.51 -2.16
N GLU A 483 4.64 32.89 -3.11
CA GLU A 483 4.56 32.42 -4.52
C GLU A 483 4.66 30.90 -4.59
N PHE A 484 5.61 30.30 -3.87
CA PHE A 484 5.72 28.86 -3.73
C PHE A 484 4.42 28.24 -3.20
N SER A 485 3.82 28.84 -2.17
CA SER A 485 2.62 28.28 -1.54
C SER A 485 1.43 28.32 -2.50
N ASP A 486 1.31 29.38 -3.28
CA ASP A 486 0.34 29.49 -4.38
C ASP A 486 0.60 28.41 -5.42
N SER A 487 1.83 28.32 -5.96
CA SER A 487 2.19 27.30 -6.95
C SER A 487 2.05 25.86 -6.43
N PHE A 488 2.31 25.60 -5.15
CA PHE A 488 2.15 24.29 -4.53
C PHE A 488 0.69 23.86 -4.44
N LEU A 489 -0.21 24.81 -4.14
CA LEU A 489 -1.66 24.58 -4.05
C LEU A 489 -2.33 24.62 -5.43
N GLU A 490 -1.77 25.39 -6.38
CA GLU A 490 -2.32 25.50 -7.73
C GLU A 490 -2.39 24.15 -8.41
N ASP A 491 -3.54 23.89 -9.02
CA ASP A 491 -3.82 22.60 -9.62
C ASP A 491 -4.13 22.75 -11.12
N GLU A 492 -3.14 22.40 -11.95
CA GLU A 492 -3.07 22.82 -13.36
C GLU A 492 -3.84 21.95 -14.35
N PHE A 493 -4.56 20.92 -13.91
CA PHE A 493 -5.43 20.14 -14.82
C PHE A 493 -6.36 21.04 -15.65
N TYR A 494 -6.74 22.19 -15.10
CA TYR A 494 -7.60 23.17 -15.75
C TYR A 494 -6.94 24.03 -16.83
N ASP A 495 -5.61 24.16 -16.81
CA ASP A 495 -4.91 25.08 -17.70
C ASP A 495 -4.48 24.40 -19.01
N ASN A 496 -4.19 23.09 -19.01
CA ASN A 496 -3.88 22.33 -20.23
C ASN A 496 -4.17 20.81 -20.13
N PRO A 497 -5.44 20.39 -20.25
CA PRO A 497 -5.81 18.97 -20.12
C PRO A 497 -5.23 18.08 -21.25
N HIS A 498 -4.89 18.65 -22.42
CA HIS A 498 -4.26 17.91 -23.53
C HIS A 498 -2.83 17.45 -23.21
N SER A 499 -2.02 18.29 -22.56
CA SER A 499 -0.66 17.95 -22.13
C SER A 499 -0.60 16.76 -21.16
N ALA A 500 -1.64 16.58 -20.34
CA ALA A 500 -1.72 15.48 -19.37
C ALA A 500 -1.99 14.12 -20.05
N MET A 501 -2.53 14.11 -21.28
CA MET A 501 -2.79 12.87 -22.03
C MET A 501 -1.59 12.37 -22.83
N GLU A 502 -0.70 13.27 -23.29
CA GLU A 502 0.46 12.87 -24.11
C GLU A 502 1.49 12.00 -23.35
N SER A 503 1.45 11.98 -22.01
CA SER A 503 2.31 11.14 -21.16
C SER A 503 1.76 9.73 -20.90
N ILE A 504 0.62 9.37 -21.49
CA ILE A 504 -0.13 8.15 -21.14
C ILE A 504 0.18 7.02 -22.13
N LEU A 505 0.46 5.81 -21.62
CA LEU A 505 0.70 4.62 -22.44
C LEU A 505 -0.62 4.13 -23.07
N LEU A 506 -0.56 3.80 -24.37
CA LEU A 506 -1.69 3.49 -25.27
C LEU A 506 -2.57 2.27 -24.87
N HIS A 507 -2.29 1.60 -23.74
CA HIS A 507 -2.97 0.36 -23.32
C HIS A 507 -3.58 0.42 -21.92
N ASP A 508 -3.55 1.58 -21.27
CA ASP A 508 -4.15 1.80 -19.94
C ASP A 508 -5.46 2.60 -20.04
N VAL A 509 -6.45 2.24 -19.21
CA VAL A 509 -7.67 3.03 -19.05
C VAL A 509 -7.34 4.25 -18.20
N THR A 510 -7.43 5.44 -18.78
CA THR A 510 -7.20 6.71 -18.09
C THR A 510 -8.51 7.27 -17.57
N CYS A 511 -8.68 7.26 -16.25
CA CYS A 511 -9.80 7.90 -15.58
C CYS A 511 -9.34 9.24 -15.01
N ILE A 512 -9.80 10.35 -15.59
CA ILE A 512 -9.51 11.69 -15.11
C ILE A 512 -10.55 12.03 -14.05
N THR A 513 -10.17 11.91 -12.78
CA THR A 513 -11.06 12.17 -11.66
C THR A 513 -10.58 13.35 -10.84
N ARG A 514 -11.17 14.52 -11.04
CA ARG A 514 -11.00 15.70 -10.18
C ARG A 514 -12.36 16.32 -9.92
N ASP A 515 -12.46 17.14 -8.87
CA ASP A 515 -13.55 18.12 -8.74
C ASP A 515 -13.42 19.08 -9.91
N LEU A 516 -14.00 18.72 -11.05
CA LEU A 516 -14.10 19.51 -12.25
C LEU A 516 -15.19 20.55 -11.96
N LYS A 517 -14.83 21.76 -11.51
CA LYS A 517 -15.67 22.98 -11.47
C LYS A 517 -16.37 23.26 -12.81
N ALA A 518 -16.14 22.45 -13.84
CA ALA A 518 -16.86 22.31 -15.10
C ALA A 518 -18.29 21.77 -14.89
N LYS A 519 -19.28 22.64 -15.11
CA LYS A 519 -20.67 22.21 -15.29
C LYS A 519 -20.87 21.98 -16.77
N VAL A 520 -21.24 20.78 -17.20
CA VAL A 520 -21.43 20.42 -18.62
C VAL A 520 -22.87 20.61 -19.12
N GLY A 521 -23.79 20.99 -18.22
CA GLY A 521 -25.16 21.32 -18.59
C GLY A 521 -26.07 20.12 -18.84
N GLN A 522 -27.38 20.31 -18.73
CA GLN A 522 -28.38 19.33 -19.21
C GLN A 522 -28.78 19.53 -20.69
N ASP A 523 -28.24 20.56 -21.33
CA ASP A 523 -28.62 20.94 -22.68
C ASP A 523 -28.27 19.85 -23.70
N ARG A 524 -29.22 19.54 -24.60
CA ARG A 524 -29.11 18.46 -25.61
C ARG A 524 -28.41 18.92 -26.89
N SER A 525 -27.94 20.16 -26.93
CA SER A 525 -27.19 20.76 -28.03
C SER A 525 -25.80 20.13 -28.25
N TYR A 526 -25.29 19.33 -27.30
CA TYR A 526 -24.00 18.64 -27.35
C TYR A 526 -24.15 17.13 -27.60
N SER A 527 -23.22 16.52 -28.35
CA SER A 527 -23.39 15.14 -28.87
C SER A 527 -23.45 14.08 -27.76
N LEU A 528 -24.27 13.04 -27.99
CA LEU A 528 -24.44 11.89 -27.10
C LEU A 528 -23.20 10.98 -27.03
N GLU A 529 -22.26 11.12 -27.96
CA GLU A 529 -21.06 10.27 -28.06
C GLU A 529 -20.03 10.58 -26.98
N VAL A 530 -20.03 11.81 -26.47
CA VAL A 530 -19.05 12.31 -25.49
C VAL A 530 -19.66 12.41 -24.08
N MET A 531 -20.99 12.41 -23.96
CA MET A 531 -21.71 12.70 -22.72
C MET A 531 -22.39 11.43 -22.18
N GLY A 532 -21.93 10.95 -21.02
CA GLY A 532 -22.46 9.83 -20.27
C GLY A 532 -23.84 10.09 -19.66
N HIS A 533 -24.29 9.13 -18.84
CA HIS A 533 -25.67 9.08 -18.34
C HIS A 533 -26.00 10.11 -17.25
N HIS A 534 -24.99 10.71 -16.59
CA HIS A 534 -25.20 11.63 -15.48
C HIS A 534 -24.91 13.09 -15.90
N ARG A 535 -25.92 13.97 -15.82
CA ARG A 535 -25.82 15.40 -16.22
C ARG A 535 -26.29 16.32 -15.11
N PHE A 536 -25.56 17.40 -14.83
CA PHE A 536 -25.90 18.34 -13.75
C PHE A 536 -25.66 19.82 -14.13
N GLY A 537 -26.62 20.69 -13.84
CA GLY A 537 -26.49 22.16 -13.93
C GLY A 537 -26.66 22.78 -15.32
N ILE A 538 -26.24 24.05 -15.45
CA ILE A 538 -26.11 24.84 -16.70
C ILE A 538 -24.63 24.87 -17.08
N ILE A 539 -24.30 24.74 -18.37
CA ILE A 539 -22.91 24.71 -18.82
C ILE A 539 -22.17 25.99 -18.45
N ASN A 540 -20.97 25.88 -17.88
CA ASN A 540 -20.08 27.03 -17.64
C ASN A 540 -18.84 26.95 -18.56
N GLU A 541 -17.99 27.98 -18.56
CA GLU A 541 -16.81 28.05 -19.44
C GLU A 541 -15.89 26.83 -19.30
N ASN A 542 -15.70 26.34 -18.07
CA ASN A 542 -14.90 25.13 -17.81
C ASN A 542 -15.58 23.87 -18.37
N GLY A 543 -16.92 23.80 -18.35
CA GLY A 543 -17.71 22.75 -19.01
C GLY A 543 -17.56 22.74 -20.52
N ALA A 544 -17.53 23.90 -21.16
CA ALA A 544 -17.33 24.01 -22.60
C ALA A 544 -15.91 23.59 -23.01
N LYS A 545 -14.90 23.95 -22.21
CA LYS A 545 -13.51 23.49 -22.38
C LYS A 545 -13.38 21.99 -22.19
N LEU A 546 -13.99 21.44 -21.13
CA LEU A 546 -14.00 20.00 -20.86
C LEU A 546 -14.66 19.23 -22.00
N PHE A 547 -15.81 19.70 -22.51
CA PHE A 547 -16.50 19.07 -23.64
C PHE A 547 -15.66 19.10 -24.93
N SER A 548 -14.99 20.22 -25.22
CA SER A 548 -14.12 20.33 -26.41
C SER A 548 -12.91 19.42 -26.29
N PHE A 549 -12.33 19.32 -25.09
CA PHE A 549 -11.23 18.44 -24.76
C PHE A 549 -11.63 16.96 -24.91
N THR A 550 -12.74 16.52 -24.35
CA THR A 550 -13.16 15.13 -24.41
C THR A 550 -13.55 14.70 -25.82
N LYS A 551 -14.25 15.57 -26.56
CA LYS A 551 -14.58 15.35 -27.98
C LYS A 551 -13.33 15.21 -28.85
N GLY A 552 -12.27 15.97 -28.56
CA GLY A 552 -11.02 15.93 -29.32
C GLY A 552 -10.15 14.69 -29.08
N ASN A 553 -10.40 13.93 -28.02
CA ASN A 553 -9.57 12.79 -27.59
C ASN A 553 -10.38 11.47 -27.44
N ASP A 554 -11.57 11.37 -28.04
CA ASP A 554 -12.47 10.21 -27.92
C ASP A 554 -12.74 9.77 -26.45
N LEU A 555 -12.85 10.74 -25.55
CA LEU A 555 -13.15 10.51 -24.14
C LEU A 555 -14.63 10.69 -23.83
N LEU A 556 -15.11 9.97 -22.81
CA LEU A 556 -16.49 10.04 -22.34
C LEU A 556 -16.57 10.73 -20.97
N ILE A 557 -17.40 11.76 -20.87
CA ILE A 557 -17.71 12.48 -19.63
C ILE A 557 -18.80 11.70 -18.91
N SER A 558 -18.48 10.96 -17.85
CA SER A 558 -19.45 10.15 -17.10
C SER A 558 -20.19 10.91 -16.00
#